data_AF-X1HRR3-F1
#
_entry.id   AF-X1HRR3-F1
#
_cell.length_a   1.000
_cell.length_b   1.000
_cell.length_c   1.000
_cell.angle_alpha   90.00
_cell.angle_beta   90.00
_cell.angle_gamma   90.00
#
_symmetry.space_group_name_H-M   'P 1'
#
loop_
_entity.id
_entity.type
_entity.pdbx_description
1 polymer ?
#
loop_
_entity_poly.entity_id
_entity_poly.type
_entity_poly.pdbx_seq_one_letter_code
_entity_poly.pdbx_strand_id
1 'polypeptide(L)'
;MTIFPYIVGTAVEVKIASVSPTRTSIVVVVNNATATLYTRFSKGVAVANGFPIYSYGFMSLKIPEDDPTKEIWAISDTATTQVRVYEGYGKKEQ
;
A
#
# COMPACT_ATOMS: atom_id res chain seq x y z
N MET A 1 8.93 -13.43 1.73
CA MET A 1 8.52 -12.01 1.82
C MET A 1 9.17 -11.30 0.66
N THR A 2 8.38 -10.62 -0.16
CA THR A 2 8.84 -9.92 -1.37
C THR A 2 8.62 -8.43 -1.20
N ILE A 3 9.52 -7.61 -1.74
CA ILE A 3 9.47 -6.15 -1.64
C ILE A 3 9.22 -5.58 -3.03
N PHE A 4 8.21 -4.72 -3.15
CA PHE A 4 7.86 -4.01 -4.37
C PHE A 4 8.08 -2.50 -4.20
N PRO A 5 9.00 -1.88 -4.97
CA PRO A 5 9.12 -0.43 -5.07
C PRO A 5 7.98 0.22 -5.84
N TYR A 6 7.50 1.37 -5.38
CA TYR A 6 6.64 2.25 -6.17
C TYR A 6 7.07 3.71 -6.03
N ILE A 7 6.83 4.49 -7.09
CA ILE A 7 6.83 5.96 -7.06
C ILE A 7 5.39 6.39 -7.24
N VAL A 8 4.85 7.09 -6.25
CA VAL A 8 3.46 7.57 -6.24
C VAL A 8 3.45 9.09 -6.27
N GLY A 9 2.66 9.66 -7.17
CA GLY A 9 2.53 11.11 -7.35
C GLY A 9 1.13 11.62 -7.00
N THR A 10 0.88 12.89 -7.33
CA THR A 10 -0.37 13.61 -7.04
C THR A 10 -1.48 13.39 -8.05
N ALA A 11 -1.15 13.26 -9.33
CA ALA A 11 -2.12 13.34 -10.42
C ALA A 11 -2.69 11.98 -10.85
N VAL A 12 -1.97 10.89 -10.61
CA VAL A 12 -2.32 9.55 -11.10
C VAL A 12 -2.27 8.57 -9.96
N GLU A 13 -3.39 7.88 -9.73
CA GLU A 13 -3.44 6.77 -8.79
C GLU A 13 -2.59 5.59 -9.27
N VAL A 14 -1.86 4.99 -8.35
CA VAL A 14 -0.98 3.86 -8.61
C VAL A 14 -1.53 2.64 -7.88
N LYS A 15 -1.69 1.53 -8.60
CA LYS A 15 -1.98 0.23 -7.97
C LYS A 15 -0.69 -0.29 -7.35
N ILE A 16 -0.58 -0.17 -6.03
CA ILE A 16 0.60 -0.58 -5.25
C ILE A 16 0.50 -2.02 -4.74
N ALA A 17 -0.65 -2.66 -4.90
CA ALA A 17 -0.84 -4.08 -4.64
C ALA A 17 -1.96 -4.62 -5.54
N SER A 18 -1.71 -5.72 -6.25
CA SER A 18 -2.76 -6.40 -7.04
C SER A 18 -3.54 -7.37 -6.16
N VAL A 19 -4.73 -7.79 -6.64
CA VAL A 19 -5.45 -8.90 -6.01
C VAL A 19 -4.57 -10.15 -6.07
N SER A 20 -4.43 -10.85 -4.93
CA SER A 20 -3.65 -12.08 -4.85
C SER A 20 -4.28 -13.07 -3.85
N PRO A 21 -4.75 -14.23 -4.31
CA PRO A 21 -5.38 -15.23 -3.44
C PRO A 21 -4.39 -15.93 -2.51
N THR A 22 -3.08 -15.80 -2.76
CA THR A 22 -2.03 -16.46 -1.96
C THR A 22 -1.33 -15.52 -0.99
N ARG A 23 -1.67 -14.22 -1.00
CA ARG A 23 -1.08 -13.22 -0.11
C ARG A 23 -1.65 -13.38 1.30
N THR A 24 -0.75 -13.49 2.27
CA THR A 24 -1.07 -13.71 3.69
C THR A 24 -0.80 -12.49 4.54
N SER A 25 0.00 -11.54 4.06
CA SER A 25 0.26 -10.27 4.75
C SER A 25 0.69 -9.18 3.76
N ILE A 26 0.44 -7.94 4.14
CA ILE A 26 0.93 -6.76 3.42
C ILE A 26 1.27 -5.63 4.38
N VAL A 27 2.39 -4.96 4.13
CA VAL A 27 2.80 -3.73 4.81
C VAL A 27 3.14 -2.69 3.75
N VAL A 28 2.54 -1.51 3.85
CA VAL A 28 2.82 -0.36 2.99
C VAL A 28 3.61 0.66 3.80
N VAL A 29 4.80 1.04 3.33
CA VAL A 29 5.69 1.98 4.00
C VAL A 29 5.91 3.21 3.13
N VAL A 30 5.74 4.39 3.71
CA VAL A 30 6.05 5.67 3.07
C VAL A 30 7.53 5.98 3.33
N ASN A 31 8.37 5.77 2.33
CA ASN A 31 9.81 6.04 2.42
C ASN A 31 10.14 7.47 1.95
N ASN A 32 9.46 8.47 2.52
CA ASN A 32 9.61 9.87 2.18
C ASN A 32 9.45 10.74 3.44
N ALA A 33 10.22 11.84 3.52
CA ALA A 33 10.31 12.71 4.69
C ALA A 33 9.13 13.66 4.88
N THR A 34 8.45 14.03 3.80
CA THR A 34 7.45 15.11 3.83
C THR A 34 6.11 14.70 3.22
N ALA A 35 6.05 13.57 2.54
CA ALA A 35 4.86 13.15 1.84
C ALA A 35 3.87 12.37 2.73
N THR A 36 2.58 12.60 2.49
CA THR A 36 1.49 11.74 2.91
C THR A 36 1.08 10.85 1.74
N LEU A 37 0.92 9.56 2.00
CA LEU A 37 0.35 8.61 1.06
C LEU A 37 -1.12 8.36 1.44
N TYR A 38 -2.03 8.44 0.48
CA TYR A 38 -3.43 8.12 0.69
C TYR A 38 -3.71 6.79 -0.01
N THR A 39 -4.26 5.82 0.73
CA THR A 39 -4.47 4.46 0.22
C THR A 39 -5.94 4.04 0.28
N ARG A 40 -6.35 3.12 -0.61
CA ARG A 40 -7.68 2.53 -0.60
C ARG A 40 -7.67 1.13 -1.19
N PHE A 41 -8.55 0.24 -0.72
CA PHE A 41 -8.70 -1.12 -1.24
C PHE A 41 -9.53 -1.21 -2.55
N SER A 42 -9.61 -0.11 -3.28
CA SER A 42 -10.34 0.00 -4.55
C SER A 42 -9.81 1.19 -5.34
N LYS A 43 -9.95 1.15 -6.65
CA LYS A 43 -9.68 2.28 -7.54
C LYS A 43 -10.54 3.52 -7.16
N GLY A 44 -10.09 4.71 -7.53
CA GLY A 44 -10.73 5.99 -7.20
C GLY A 44 -10.28 6.56 -5.86
N VAL A 45 -9.00 6.38 -5.52
CA VAL A 45 -8.40 6.96 -4.32
C VAL A 45 -8.18 8.46 -4.51
N ALA A 46 -8.53 9.25 -3.50
CA ALA A 46 -8.38 10.70 -3.46
C ALA A 46 -8.03 11.13 -2.03
N VAL A 47 -7.49 12.35 -1.88
CA VAL A 47 -7.15 12.90 -0.56
C VAL A 47 -8.37 12.91 0.39
N ALA A 48 -9.55 13.17 -0.16
CA ALA A 48 -10.80 13.24 0.60
C ALA A 48 -11.35 11.87 1.06
N ASN A 49 -10.88 10.75 0.51
CA ASN A 49 -11.45 9.43 0.76
C ASN A 49 -10.43 8.31 1.04
N GLY A 50 -9.13 8.57 0.90
CA GLY A 50 -8.07 7.62 1.17
C GLY A 50 -7.64 7.61 2.63
N PHE A 51 -7.18 6.46 3.10
CA PHE A 51 -6.56 6.33 4.41
C PHE A 51 -5.14 6.94 4.37
N PRO A 52 -4.85 7.97 5.20
CA PRO A 52 -3.57 8.66 5.18
C PRO A 52 -2.48 7.86 5.92
N ILE A 53 -1.30 7.78 5.31
CA ILE A 53 -0.07 7.29 5.91
C ILE A 53 0.94 8.44 5.83
N TYR A 54 1.31 8.99 6.98
CA TYR A 54 2.21 10.13 7.08
C TYR A 54 3.66 9.77 6.76
N SER A 55 4.51 10.80 6.70
CA SER A 55 5.94 10.63 6.42
C SER A 55 6.60 9.61 7.34
N TYR A 56 7.40 8.72 6.74
CA TYR A 56 8.02 7.57 7.41
C TYR A 56 7.05 6.61 8.14
N GLY A 57 5.75 6.80 7.96
CA GLY A 57 4.71 5.95 8.50
C GLY A 57 4.55 4.67 7.70
N PHE A 58 3.74 3.77 8.26
CA PHE A 58 3.35 2.54 7.61
C PHE A 58 1.90 2.16 7.91
N MET A 59 1.33 1.35 7.04
CA MET A 59 0.08 0.64 7.25
C MET A 59 0.36 -0.87 7.20
N SER A 60 -0.16 -1.60 8.17
CA SER A 60 -0.16 -3.06 8.19
C SER A 60 -1.58 -3.56 8.48
N LEU A 61 -1.94 -4.71 7.90
CA LEU A 61 -3.23 -5.32 8.13
C LEU A 61 -3.23 -6.17 9.41
N LYS A 62 -4.33 -6.12 10.15
CA LYS A 62 -4.59 -6.98 11.30
C LYS A 62 -5.31 -8.24 10.82
N ILE A 63 -4.61 -9.38 10.83
CA ILE A 63 -5.17 -10.67 10.39
C ILE A 63 -5.71 -11.43 11.61
N PRO A 64 -6.92 -12.03 11.55
CA PRO A 64 -7.75 -12.27 10.36
C PRO A 64 -8.82 -11.22 10.04
N GLU A 65 -8.89 -10.10 10.76
CA GLU A 65 -9.96 -9.11 10.60
C GLU A 65 -9.91 -8.38 9.25
N ASP A 66 -8.71 -8.12 8.76
CA ASP A 66 -8.44 -7.49 7.47
C ASP A 66 -8.13 -8.54 6.40
N ASP A 67 -8.57 -8.28 5.17
CA ASP A 67 -8.34 -9.16 4.02
C ASP A 67 -7.08 -8.72 3.24
N PRO A 68 -5.97 -9.48 3.34
CA PRO A 68 -4.75 -9.14 2.64
C PRO A 68 -4.83 -9.45 1.15
N THR A 69 -5.86 -10.12 0.63
CA THR A 69 -5.90 -10.55 -0.78
C THR A 69 -6.35 -9.45 -1.74
N LYS A 70 -6.87 -8.33 -1.22
CA LYS A 70 -7.44 -7.23 -2.01
C LYS A 70 -6.39 -6.36 -2.71
N GLU A 71 -6.76 -5.72 -3.80
CA GLU A 71 -5.89 -4.69 -4.38
C GLU A 71 -5.77 -3.47 -3.46
N ILE A 72 -4.67 -2.72 -3.60
CA ILE A 72 -4.45 -1.44 -2.92
C ILE A 72 -4.03 -0.42 -3.95
N TRP A 73 -4.72 0.72 -3.95
CA TRP A 73 -4.45 1.89 -4.78
C TRP A 73 -3.96 3.03 -3.90
N ALA A 74 -3.08 3.87 -4.45
CA ALA A 74 -2.53 5.00 -3.73
C ALA A 74 -2.34 6.24 -4.60
N ILE A 75 -2.48 7.42 -3.97
CA ILE A 75 -1.95 8.71 -4.44
C ILE A 75 -1.10 9.33 -3.34
N SER A 76 -0.30 10.33 -3.68
CA SER A 76 0.43 11.11 -2.69
C SER A 76 0.18 12.60 -2.85
N ASP A 77 0.41 13.38 -1.80
CA ASP A 77 0.39 14.85 -1.85
C ASP A 77 1.67 15.46 -2.46
N THR A 78 2.72 14.66 -2.71
CA THR A 78 3.92 15.09 -3.43
C THR A 78 4.11 14.35 -4.75
N ALA A 79 4.91 14.93 -5.65
CA ALA A 79 5.09 14.40 -7.01
C ALA A 79 5.87 13.07 -7.06
N THR A 80 6.75 12.81 -6.10
CA THR A 80 7.71 11.70 -6.13
C THR A 80 7.84 11.01 -4.78
N THR A 81 6.75 10.42 -4.30
CA THR A 81 6.76 9.67 -3.04
C THR A 81 7.21 8.25 -3.25
N GLN A 82 8.35 7.90 -2.65
CA GLN A 82 8.83 6.52 -2.65
C GLN A 82 8.00 5.69 -1.66
N VAL A 83 7.43 4.59 -2.14
CA VAL A 83 6.63 3.66 -1.33
C VAL A 83 7.25 2.27 -1.43
N ARG A 84 7.31 1.56 -0.31
CA ARG A 84 7.72 0.14 -0.26
C ARG A 84 6.53 -0.69 0.17
N VAL A 85 6.20 -1.70 -0.62
CA VAL A 85 5.17 -2.68 -0.26
C VAL A 85 5.85 -4.01 0.02
N TYR A 86 5.66 -4.51 1.23
CA TYR A 86 6.14 -5.82 1.65
C TYR A 86 4.96 -6.78 1.58
N GLU A 87 5.05 -7.79 0.74
CA GLU A 87 4.03 -8.82 0.61
C GLU A 87 4.57 -10.16 1.16
N GLY A 88 3.81 -10.75 2.07
CA GLY A 88 3.99 -12.13 2.51
C GLY A 88 3.02 -13.03 1.75
N TYR A 89 3.51 -14.16 1.28
CA TYR A 89 2.70 -15.21 0.68
C TYR A 89 2.89 -16.49 1.50
N GLY A 90 1.90 -17.37 1.46
CA GLY A 90 1.91 -18.61 2.25
C GLY A 90 3.24 -19.34 2.19
N LYS A 91 3.75 -19.77 3.35
CA LYS A 91 4.54 -20.99 3.39
C LYS A 91 3.56 -22.10 3.03
N LYS A 92 3.87 -22.95 2.04
CA LYS A 92 3.26 -24.27 1.99
C LYS A 92 3.44 -24.88 3.39
N GLU A 93 2.37 -25.44 3.95
CA GLU A 93 2.48 -26.34 5.09
C GLU A 93 3.63 -27.31 4.79
N GLN A 94 4.65 -27.33 5.66
CA GLN A 94 5.65 -28.40 5.69
C GLN A 94 5.07 -29.56 6.46
#